data_AF-R9RCW3-F1
#
_entry.id   AF-R9RCW3-F1
#
_cell.length_a   1.000
_cell.length_b   1.000
_cell.length_c   1.000
_cell.angle_alpha   90.00
_cell.angle_beta   90.00
_cell.angle_gamma   90.00
#
_symmetry.space_group_name_H-M   'P 1'
#
loop_
_entity.id
_entity.type
_entity.pdbx_description
1 polymer ?
#
loop_
_entity_poly.entity_id
_entity_poly.type
_entity_poly.pdbx_seq_one_letter_code
_entity_poly.pdbx_strand_id
1 'polypeptide(L)'
;MLVSKKKYNESVKYVVESYNEEREEEKETLNYIIEKKGSPLNCMWLLGRLHAITASKNLLVDKDVESFKKNMYVFAKLSILGKESRNFLGWDRVSFWGIIMSNNPVLLEFIEKYINIIAYEREGYKYKKSEANCYLTRTILLAIKGDWEKVIERSDIYLVNPSKEPYYKYTYLEFEFLKALAKKDIDKMKESINSMLDIKIARKMLYDMENYFDFYLQIFALIYLKIALHHGIDLGIDSDIAPKELIDNTPADSYPEPYDFMKDFDFKTITAEEWKAWIYRYHKNPEKLKKEEEEGYFI
;
A
#
# COMPACT_ATOMS: atom_id res chain seq x y z
N MET A 1 0.71 22.61 3.50
CA MET A 1 -0.61 22.02 3.16
C MET A 1 -0.69 21.67 1.66
N LEU A 2 -1.09 20.43 1.34
CA LEU A 2 -1.24 19.95 -0.05
C LEU A 2 -2.43 20.55 -0.77
N VAL A 3 -3.40 21.12 -0.06
CA VAL A 3 -4.56 21.79 -0.64
C VAL A 3 -4.77 23.18 -0.01
N SER A 4 -5.69 23.97 -0.57
CA SER A 4 -6.08 25.24 0.05
C SER A 4 -6.75 24.99 1.41
N LYS A 5 -6.73 25.96 2.32
CA LYS A 5 -7.40 25.85 3.63
C LYS A 5 -8.88 25.49 3.50
N LYS A 6 -9.56 26.05 2.51
CA LYS A 6 -10.96 25.73 2.20
C LYS A 6 -11.12 24.25 1.84
N LYS A 7 -10.35 23.77 0.85
CA LYS A 7 -10.40 22.38 0.41
C LYS A 7 -9.97 21.41 1.51
N TYR A 8 -9.01 21.79 2.35
CA TYR A 8 -8.61 21.00 3.52
C TYR A 8 -9.80 20.78 4.47
N ASN A 9 -10.51 21.85 4.85
CA ASN A 9 -11.66 21.74 5.74
C ASN A 9 -12.80 20.92 5.11
N GLU A 10 -13.03 21.06 3.80
CA GLU A 10 -14.00 20.25 3.06
C GLU A 10 -13.61 18.77 3.08
N SER A 11 -12.34 18.44 2.84
CA SER A 11 -11.83 17.06 2.89
C SER A 11 -11.91 16.46 4.30
N VAL A 12 -11.61 17.23 5.35
CA VAL A 12 -11.77 16.75 6.75
C VAL A 12 -13.25 16.45 7.04
N LYS A 13 -14.15 17.33 6.62
CA LYS A 13 -15.59 17.10 6.77
C LYS A 13 -16.02 15.82 6.02
N TYR A 14 -15.56 15.66 4.79
CA TYR A 14 -15.83 14.47 3.98
C TYR A 14 -15.35 13.17 4.65
N VAL A 15 -14.15 13.15 5.25
CA VAL A 15 -13.67 11.98 6.01
C VAL A 15 -14.62 11.61 7.15
N VAL A 16 -15.13 12.60 7.89
CA VAL A 16 -16.06 12.35 9.01
C VAL A 16 -17.43 11.90 8.51
N GLU A 17 -17.96 12.48 7.44
CA GLU A 17 -19.23 12.09 6.83
C GLU A 17 -19.14 10.66 6.27
N SER A 18 -18.11 10.36 5.48
CA SER A 18 -17.87 9.00 4.95
C SER A 18 -17.66 7.97 6.06
N TYR A 19 -17.03 8.33 7.18
CA TYR A 19 -16.92 7.42 8.32
C TYR A 19 -18.30 7.02 8.86
N ASN A 20 -19.22 7.97 9.00
CA ASN A 20 -20.55 7.68 9.52
C ASN A 20 -21.36 6.84 8.54
N GLU A 21 -21.33 7.18 7.25
CA GLU A 21 -22.04 6.45 6.18
C GLU A 21 -21.56 5.00 6.09
N GLU A 22 -20.25 4.78 5.92
CA GLU A 22 -19.69 3.43 5.74
C GLU A 22 -19.85 2.56 6.99
N ARG A 23 -19.92 3.18 8.18
CA ARG A 23 -20.18 2.47 9.44
C ARG A 23 -21.63 1.97 9.53
N GLU A 24 -22.59 2.68 8.95
CA GLU A 24 -23.98 2.20 8.89
C GLU A 24 -24.11 0.98 7.96
N GLU A 25 -23.30 0.92 6.90
CA GLU A 25 -23.28 -0.17 5.93
C GLU A 25 -22.41 -1.37 6.35
N GLU A 26 -21.60 -1.25 7.41
CA GLU A 26 -20.66 -2.28 7.88
C GLU A 26 -21.35 -3.63 8.10
N LYS A 27 -22.47 -3.62 8.83
CA LYS A 27 -23.22 -4.84 9.17
C LYS A 27 -23.80 -5.52 7.94
N GLU A 28 -24.33 -4.73 7.00
CA GLU A 28 -24.85 -5.27 5.75
C GLU A 28 -23.72 -5.88 4.94
N THR A 29 -22.63 -5.14 4.73
CA THR A 29 -21.43 -5.59 4.02
C THR A 29 -20.89 -6.90 4.60
N LEU A 30 -20.84 -7.02 5.93
CA LEU A 30 -20.44 -8.24 6.62
C LEU A 30 -21.38 -9.42 6.33
N ASN A 31 -22.69 -9.19 6.29
CA ASN A 31 -23.67 -10.25 5.94
C ASN A 31 -23.45 -10.76 4.50
N TYR A 32 -23.13 -9.88 3.54
CA TYR A 32 -22.80 -10.33 2.16
C TYR A 32 -21.58 -11.26 2.13
N ILE A 33 -20.59 -11.03 3.00
CA ILE A 33 -19.41 -11.91 3.12
C ILE A 33 -19.79 -13.26 3.73
N ILE A 34 -20.50 -13.25 4.87
CA ILE A 34 -20.88 -14.46 5.62
C ILE A 34 -21.81 -15.36 4.79
N GLU A 35 -22.82 -14.76 4.18
CA GLU A 35 -23.80 -15.47 3.37
C GLU A 35 -23.33 -15.71 1.93
N LYS A 36 -22.11 -15.24 1.59
CA LYS A 36 -21.50 -15.32 0.26
C LYS A 36 -22.39 -14.78 -0.87
N LYS A 37 -23.07 -13.65 -0.63
CA LYS A 37 -23.93 -12.98 -1.61
C LYS A 37 -23.12 -12.01 -2.46
N GLY A 38 -23.52 -11.86 -3.74
CA GLY A 38 -22.91 -10.88 -4.64
C GLY A 38 -21.41 -11.13 -4.86
N SER A 39 -20.58 -10.18 -4.44
CA SER A 39 -19.12 -10.30 -4.51
C SER A 39 -18.49 -10.18 -3.11
N PRO A 40 -18.30 -11.32 -2.39
CA PRO A 40 -17.71 -11.31 -1.05
C PRO A 40 -16.33 -10.66 -0.99
N LEU A 41 -15.48 -10.91 -1.99
CA LEU A 41 -14.15 -10.29 -2.10
C LEU A 41 -14.24 -8.77 -2.19
N ASN A 42 -15.19 -8.23 -2.98
CA ASN A 42 -15.43 -6.79 -3.04
C ASN A 42 -15.96 -6.23 -1.71
N CYS A 43 -16.80 -6.99 -1.01
CA CYS A 43 -17.29 -6.60 0.31
C CYS A 43 -16.15 -6.55 1.35
N MET A 44 -15.18 -7.47 1.30
CA MET A 44 -13.97 -7.39 2.13
C MET A 44 -13.18 -6.11 1.83
N TRP A 45 -13.04 -5.75 0.55
CA TRP A 45 -12.39 -4.49 0.17
C TRP A 45 -13.14 -3.25 0.70
N LEU A 46 -14.49 -3.25 0.65
CA LEU A 46 -15.31 -2.17 1.22
C LEU A 46 -15.12 -2.04 2.74
N LEU A 47 -15.09 -3.15 3.48
CA LEU A 47 -14.72 -3.12 4.90
C LEU A 47 -13.30 -2.56 5.10
N GLY A 48 -12.37 -2.92 4.21
CA GLY A 48 -11.03 -2.32 4.19
C GLY A 48 -11.08 -0.79 4.06
N ARG A 49 -11.88 -0.28 3.13
CA ARG A 49 -12.09 1.17 2.93
C ARG A 49 -12.63 1.86 4.18
N LEU A 50 -13.59 1.27 4.89
CA LEU A 50 -14.07 1.77 6.19
C LEU A 50 -12.90 1.93 7.19
N HIS A 51 -11.99 0.96 7.26
CA HIS A 51 -10.83 1.05 8.13
C HIS A 51 -9.79 2.08 7.66
N ALA A 52 -9.60 2.29 6.35
CA ALA A 52 -8.78 3.39 5.84
C ALA A 52 -9.34 4.78 6.23
N ILE A 53 -10.66 4.96 6.13
CA ILE A 53 -11.35 6.18 6.56
C ILE A 53 -11.19 6.37 8.07
N THR A 54 -11.41 5.31 8.84
CA THR A 54 -11.28 5.32 10.30
C THR A 54 -9.86 5.71 10.72
N ALA A 55 -8.85 5.13 10.07
CA ALA A 55 -7.45 5.48 10.28
C ALA A 55 -7.20 6.98 10.01
N SER A 56 -7.70 7.50 8.88
CA SER A 56 -7.56 8.94 8.56
C SER A 56 -8.24 9.82 9.61
N LYS A 57 -9.45 9.48 10.06
CA LYS A 57 -10.14 10.17 11.15
C LYS A 57 -9.32 10.12 12.45
N ASN A 58 -8.73 8.98 12.80
CA ASN A 58 -7.89 8.86 13.99
C ASN A 58 -6.70 9.83 13.97
N LEU A 59 -6.04 10.02 12.82
CA LEU A 59 -4.97 11.02 12.70
C LEU A 59 -5.47 12.46 12.67
N LEU A 60 -6.50 12.74 11.88
CA LEU A 60 -6.95 14.11 11.61
C LEU A 60 -7.69 14.73 12.79
N VAL A 61 -8.57 13.95 13.41
CA VAL A 61 -9.53 14.42 14.42
C VAL A 61 -9.07 13.99 15.80
N ASP A 62 -8.83 12.70 15.98
CA ASP A 62 -8.60 12.13 17.31
C ASP A 62 -7.15 12.30 17.78
N LYS A 63 -6.22 12.61 16.87
CA LYS A 63 -4.77 12.73 17.11
C LYS A 63 -4.17 11.47 17.73
N ASP A 64 -4.66 10.31 17.28
CA ASP A 64 -4.32 9.00 17.82
C ASP A 64 -3.57 8.16 16.77
N VAL A 65 -2.24 8.16 16.88
CA VAL A 65 -1.35 7.40 16.00
C VAL A 65 -1.46 5.89 16.25
N GLU A 66 -1.76 5.48 17.48
CA GLU A 66 -1.86 4.06 17.83
C GLU A 66 -3.10 3.43 17.21
N SER A 67 -4.26 4.08 17.33
CA SER A 67 -5.48 3.66 16.64
C SER A 67 -5.36 3.73 15.12
N PHE A 68 -4.60 4.70 14.60
CA PHE A 68 -4.27 4.76 13.19
C PHE A 68 -3.52 3.50 12.73
N LYS A 69 -2.41 3.12 13.39
CA LYS A 69 -1.63 1.91 13.05
C LYS A 69 -2.50 0.65 13.05
N LYS A 70 -3.37 0.50 14.07
CA LYS A 70 -4.32 -0.61 14.19
C LYS A 70 -5.30 -0.68 13.02
N ASN A 71 -5.87 0.46 12.62
CA ASN A 71 -6.79 0.50 11.47
C ASN A 71 -6.06 0.32 10.13
N MET A 72 -4.83 0.82 9.99
CA MET A 72 -4.01 0.56 8.80
C MET A 72 -3.71 -0.94 8.65
N TYR A 73 -3.49 -1.67 9.75
CA TYR A 73 -3.38 -3.13 9.72
C TYR A 73 -4.64 -3.80 9.20
N VAL A 74 -5.81 -3.43 9.73
CA VAL A 74 -7.09 -4.04 9.31
C VAL A 74 -7.37 -3.73 7.84
N PHE A 75 -7.14 -2.48 7.42
CA PHE A 75 -7.21 -2.08 6.01
C PHE A 75 -6.28 -2.91 5.13
N ALA A 76 -5.01 -3.07 5.51
CA ALA A 76 -4.03 -3.86 4.75
C ALA A 76 -4.47 -5.32 4.63
N LYS A 77 -4.89 -5.94 5.75
CA LYS A 77 -5.34 -7.32 5.76
C LYS A 77 -6.56 -7.51 4.86
N LEU A 78 -7.59 -6.69 5.00
CA LEU A 78 -8.80 -6.77 4.17
C LEU A 78 -8.52 -6.49 2.70
N SER A 79 -7.59 -5.58 2.40
CA SER A 79 -7.13 -5.31 1.03
C SER A 79 -6.44 -6.49 0.39
N ILE A 80 -5.82 -7.39 1.16
CA ILE A 80 -5.24 -8.66 0.67
C ILE A 80 -6.35 -9.72 0.54
N LEU A 81 -7.20 -9.85 1.55
CA LEU A 81 -8.28 -10.86 1.58
C LEU A 81 -9.31 -10.64 0.47
N GLY A 82 -9.56 -9.38 0.10
CA GLY A 82 -10.56 -9.00 -0.91
C GLY A 82 -10.08 -9.02 -2.36
N LYS A 83 -8.88 -9.53 -2.66
CA LYS A 83 -8.35 -9.55 -4.03
C LYS A 83 -8.72 -10.84 -4.75
N GLU A 84 -9.07 -10.70 -6.03
CA GLU A 84 -9.34 -11.83 -6.93
C GLU A 84 -8.05 -12.50 -7.45
N SER A 85 -6.88 -11.91 -7.16
CA SER A 85 -5.57 -12.45 -7.52
C SER A 85 -4.57 -12.18 -6.41
N ARG A 86 -3.65 -13.13 -6.20
CA ARG A 86 -2.50 -13.04 -5.31
C ARG A 86 -1.49 -12.01 -5.82
N ASN A 87 -1.50 -11.63 -7.11
CA ASN A 87 -0.68 -10.54 -7.67
C ASN A 87 -1.24 -9.14 -7.33
N PHE A 88 -1.60 -8.93 -6.06
CA PHE A 88 -2.36 -7.75 -5.64
C PHE A 88 -1.56 -6.44 -5.69
N LEU A 89 -0.23 -6.52 -5.63
CA LEU A 89 0.67 -5.37 -5.77
C LEU A 89 1.15 -5.16 -7.21
N GLY A 90 0.88 -6.10 -8.12
CA GLY A 90 1.37 -6.09 -9.49
C GLY A 90 1.15 -4.76 -10.21
N TRP A 91 0.04 -4.06 -9.94
CA TRP A 91 -0.30 -2.78 -10.59
C TRP A 91 -0.58 -1.63 -9.62
N ASP A 92 -0.58 -1.91 -8.33
CA ASP A 92 -1.07 -1.00 -7.29
C ASP A 92 0.00 -0.79 -6.20
N ARG A 93 0.70 0.34 -6.30
CA ARG A 93 1.67 0.77 -5.29
C ARG A 93 1.04 1.46 -4.08
N VAL A 94 -0.23 1.89 -4.17
CA VAL A 94 -0.96 2.47 -3.03
C VAL A 94 -1.27 1.38 -2.00
N SER A 95 -1.45 0.14 -2.44
CA SER A 95 -1.59 -1.01 -1.54
C SER A 95 -0.42 -1.19 -0.54
N PHE A 96 0.78 -0.64 -0.79
CA PHE A 96 1.87 -0.60 0.22
C PHE A 96 1.54 0.29 1.41
N TRP A 97 0.75 1.34 1.22
CA TRP A 97 0.41 2.32 2.25
C TRP A 97 -0.10 1.64 3.51
N GLY A 98 -1.09 0.75 3.38
CA GLY A 98 -1.63 0.02 4.53
C GLY A 98 -0.61 -0.87 5.23
N ILE A 99 0.15 -1.63 4.44
CA ILE A 99 1.15 -2.57 4.96
C ILE A 99 2.22 -1.81 5.75
N ILE A 100 2.80 -0.78 5.14
CA ILE A 100 3.92 -0.02 5.70
C ILE A 100 3.50 0.83 6.90
N MET A 101 2.32 1.46 6.85
CA MET A 101 1.85 2.32 7.94
C MET A 101 1.29 1.57 9.14
N SER A 102 0.98 0.27 8.99
CA SER A 102 0.54 -0.56 10.10
C SER A 102 1.64 -0.85 11.12
N ASN A 103 2.92 -0.76 10.72
CA ASN A 103 4.08 -1.24 11.48
C ASN A 103 4.00 -2.72 11.90
N ASN A 104 3.18 -3.52 11.22
CA ASN A 104 3.04 -4.92 11.55
C ASN A 104 4.21 -5.74 10.98
N PRO A 105 5.07 -6.34 11.82
CA PRO A 105 6.23 -7.09 11.35
C PRO A 105 5.82 -8.36 10.59
N VAL A 106 4.70 -8.99 10.96
CA VAL A 106 4.19 -10.21 10.32
C VAL A 106 3.75 -9.92 8.88
N LEU A 107 3.15 -8.74 8.62
CA LEU A 107 2.81 -8.33 7.26
C LEU A 107 4.07 -8.11 6.40
N LEU A 108 5.14 -7.55 6.96
CA LEU A 108 6.42 -7.39 6.27
C LEU A 108 7.03 -8.76 5.92
N GLU A 109 7.09 -9.68 6.89
CA GLU A 109 7.55 -11.05 6.67
C GLU A 109 6.72 -11.77 5.58
N PHE A 110 5.40 -11.56 5.59
CA PHE A 110 4.49 -12.14 4.60
C PHE A 110 4.79 -11.64 3.17
N ILE A 111 4.97 -10.33 2.97
CA ILE A 111 5.27 -9.80 1.63
C ILE A 111 6.67 -10.22 1.15
N GLU A 112 7.63 -10.37 2.04
CA GLU A 112 8.96 -10.89 1.71
C GLU A 112 8.92 -12.35 1.28
N LYS A 113 8.20 -13.19 2.05
CA LYS A 113 7.98 -14.62 1.75
C LYS A 113 7.34 -14.81 0.38
N TYR A 114 6.36 -13.96 0.03
CA TYR A 114 5.56 -14.10 -1.20
C TYR A 114 5.92 -13.10 -2.30
N ILE A 115 7.10 -12.49 -2.26
CA ILE A 115 7.54 -11.46 -3.22
C ILE A 115 7.33 -11.86 -4.70
N ASN A 116 7.54 -13.14 -5.05
CA ASN A 116 7.39 -13.68 -6.41
C ASN A 116 5.94 -13.92 -6.83
N ILE A 117 5.00 -13.90 -5.89
CA ILE A 117 3.57 -14.08 -6.11
C ILE A 117 2.89 -12.70 -6.15
N ILE A 118 3.21 -11.82 -5.21
CA ILE A 118 2.44 -10.58 -4.97
C ILE A 118 2.72 -9.46 -5.97
N ALA A 119 3.89 -9.50 -6.59
CA ALA A 119 4.31 -8.60 -7.67
C ALA A 119 4.88 -9.45 -8.81
N TYR A 120 4.03 -10.34 -9.34
CA TYR A 120 4.37 -11.23 -10.44
C TYR A 120 4.61 -10.42 -11.73
N GLU A 121 5.78 -10.63 -12.35
CA GLU A 121 6.18 -10.03 -13.63
C GLU A 121 6.17 -11.10 -14.73
N ARG A 122 5.32 -10.95 -15.76
CA ARG A 122 5.16 -11.97 -16.83
C ARG A 122 6.44 -12.26 -17.61
N GLU A 123 7.32 -11.28 -17.79
CA GLU A 123 8.53 -11.39 -18.62
C GLU A 123 9.84 -11.41 -17.81
N GLY A 124 9.80 -11.84 -16.55
CA GLY A 124 11.01 -12.13 -15.78
C GLY A 124 11.96 -10.93 -15.67
N TYR A 125 11.48 -9.82 -15.10
CA TYR A 125 12.24 -8.60 -14.78
C TYR A 125 12.59 -7.66 -15.94
N LYS A 126 12.08 -7.87 -17.16
CA LYS A 126 12.30 -6.90 -18.27
C LYS A 126 11.45 -5.64 -18.08
N TYR A 127 12.11 -4.48 -18.02
CA TYR A 127 11.40 -3.20 -17.95
C TYR A 127 10.69 -2.89 -19.27
N LYS A 128 9.41 -2.55 -19.16
CA LYS A 128 8.62 -1.91 -20.22
C LYS A 128 7.99 -0.64 -19.67
N LYS A 129 7.97 0.42 -20.48
CA LYS A 129 7.39 1.72 -20.09
C LYS A 129 5.92 1.61 -19.67
N SER A 130 5.15 0.76 -20.36
CA SER A 130 3.75 0.48 -20.05
C SER A 130 3.54 -0.29 -18.74
N GLU A 131 4.61 -0.83 -18.15
CA GLU A 131 4.60 -1.64 -16.92
C GLU A 131 5.44 -0.98 -15.82
N ALA A 132 5.63 0.34 -15.89
CA ALA A 132 6.46 1.09 -14.94
C ALA A 132 6.01 0.92 -13.48
N ASN A 133 4.70 0.80 -13.24
CA ASN A 133 4.15 0.51 -11.90
C ASN A 133 4.59 -0.86 -11.38
N CYS A 134 4.39 -1.93 -12.15
CA CYS A 134 4.82 -3.28 -11.78
C CYS A 134 6.32 -3.30 -11.47
N TYR A 135 7.07 -2.63 -12.35
CA TYR A 135 8.51 -2.56 -12.23
C TYR A 135 8.94 -1.83 -10.95
N LEU A 136 8.29 -0.71 -10.62
CA LEU A 136 8.52 0.03 -9.38
C LEU A 136 8.14 -0.81 -8.15
N THR A 137 6.93 -1.38 -8.11
CA THR A 137 6.44 -2.21 -7.00
C THR A 137 7.44 -3.31 -6.67
N ARG A 138 7.90 -4.05 -7.68
CA ARG A 138 8.88 -5.12 -7.46
C ARG A 138 10.21 -4.57 -6.94
N THR A 139 10.64 -3.40 -7.38
CA THR A 139 11.86 -2.74 -6.89
C THR A 139 11.71 -2.31 -5.42
N ILE A 140 10.54 -1.83 -5.02
CA ILE A 140 10.21 -1.51 -3.61
C ILE A 140 10.31 -2.78 -2.74
N LEU A 141 9.72 -3.90 -3.18
CA LEU A 141 9.79 -5.15 -2.43
C LEU A 141 11.23 -5.68 -2.29
N LEU A 142 12.03 -5.56 -3.35
CA LEU A 142 13.46 -5.91 -3.30
C LEU A 142 14.22 -5.00 -2.33
N ALA A 143 13.85 -3.73 -2.24
CA ALA A 143 14.43 -2.81 -1.27
C ALA A 143 14.01 -3.14 0.18
N ILE A 144 12.75 -3.53 0.42
CA ILE A 144 12.31 -4.02 1.74
C ILE A 144 13.16 -5.23 2.14
N LYS A 145 13.30 -6.22 1.24
CA LYS A 145 14.12 -7.42 1.45
C LYS A 145 15.64 -7.15 1.60
N GLY A 146 16.12 -5.99 1.15
CA GLY A 146 17.55 -5.66 1.14
C GLY A 146 18.36 -6.27 -0.01
N ASP A 147 17.72 -6.61 -1.13
CA ASP A 147 18.39 -7.09 -2.35
C ASP A 147 18.98 -5.91 -3.15
N TRP A 148 20.04 -5.33 -2.61
CA TRP A 148 20.62 -4.06 -3.10
C TRP A 148 21.16 -4.13 -4.52
N GLU A 149 21.74 -5.26 -4.91
CA GLU A 149 22.26 -5.45 -6.28
C GLU A 149 21.12 -5.32 -7.29
N LYS A 150 19.98 -5.99 -7.03
CA LYS A 150 18.80 -5.91 -7.89
C LYS A 150 18.13 -4.54 -7.85
N VAL A 151 18.09 -3.88 -6.69
CA VAL A 151 17.55 -2.51 -6.60
C VAL A 151 18.38 -1.55 -7.46
N ILE A 152 19.71 -1.62 -7.40
CA ILE A 152 20.60 -0.78 -8.22
C ILE A 152 20.41 -1.09 -9.71
N GLU A 153 20.47 -2.37 -10.10
CA GLU A 153 20.28 -2.81 -11.49
C GLU A 153 18.98 -2.26 -12.08
N ARG A 154 17.86 -2.44 -11.36
CA ARG A 154 16.54 -2.02 -11.82
C ARG A 154 16.40 -0.51 -11.89
N SER A 155 16.94 0.18 -10.89
CA SER A 155 16.92 1.65 -10.87
C SER A 155 17.75 2.23 -12.01
N ASP A 156 18.91 1.67 -12.30
CA ASP A 156 19.74 2.10 -13.44
C ASP A 156 19.02 1.90 -14.78
N ILE A 157 18.33 0.76 -14.97
CA ILE A 157 17.53 0.49 -16.17
C ILE A 157 16.41 1.54 -16.35
N TYR A 158 15.65 1.83 -15.29
CA TYR A 158 14.55 2.79 -15.37
C TYR A 158 15.05 4.21 -15.64
N LEU A 159 16.10 4.65 -14.92
CA LEU A 159 16.60 6.03 -14.95
C LEU A 159 17.28 6.41 -16.27
N VAL A 160 17.72 5.44 -17.09
CA VAL A 160 18.23 5.71 -18.44
C VAL A 160 17.14 6.30 -19.35
N ASN A 161 15.89 5.85 -19.20
CA ASN A 161 14.78 6.31 -20.04
C ASN A 161 13.45 6.25 -19.28
N PRO A 162 13.26 7.13 -18.28
CA PRO A 162 12.08 7.13 -17.44
C PRO A 162 10.82 7.36 -18.26
N SER A 163 9.67 6.86 -17.77
CA SER A 163 8.39 7.15 -18.40
C SER A 163 8.11 8.65 -18.34
N LYS A 164 7.63 9.20 -19.47
CA LYS A 164 7.27 10.62 -19.60
C LYS A 164 5.76 10.84 -19.58
N GLU A 165 4.97 9.77 -19.45
CA GLU A 165 3.52 9.89 -19.37
C GLU A 165 3.13 10.68 -18.12
N PRO A 166 2.07 11.50 -18.18
CA PRO A 166 1.69 12.38 -17.07
C PRO A 166 1.57 11.66 -15.72
N TYR A 167 1.02 10.44 -15.72
CA TYR A 167 0.80 9.62 -14.53
C TYR A 167 2.11 9.08 -13.91
N TYR A 168 3.14 8.81 -14.73
CA TYR A 168 4.45 8.28 -14.28
C TYR A 168 5.56 9.32 -14.21
N LYS A 169 5.24 10.59 -14.48
CA LYS A 169 6.22 11.67 -14.66
C LYS A 169 7.22 11.80 -13.50
N TYR A 170 6.79 11.49 -12.27
CA TYR A 170 7.60 11.64 -11.06
C TYR A 170 8.13 10.33 -10.49
N THR A 171 7.85 9.19 -11.13
CA THR A 171 8.34 7.88 -10.69
C THR A 171 9.87 7.79 -10.71
N TYR A 172 10.57 8.66 -11.46
CA TYR A 172 12.03 8.73 -11.38
C TYR A 172 12.54 9.12 -9.99
N LEU A 173 11.82 9.96 -9.23
CA LEU A 173 12.20 10.33 -7.86
C LEU A 173 12.20 9.11 -6.94
N GLU A 174 11.26 8.20 -7.16
CA GLU A 174 11.12 6.95 -6.41
C GLU A 174 12.31 6.02 -6.71
N PHE A 175 12.71 5.88 -7.98
CA PHE A 175 13.89 5.12 -8.36
C PHE A 175 15.21 5.77 -7.93
N GLU A 176 15.33 7.09 -7.95
CA GLU A 176 16.49 7.81 -7.41
C GLU A 176 16.65 7.54 -5.92
N PHE A 177 15.56 7.61 -5.15
CA PHE A 177 15.56 7.27 -3.74
C PHE A 177 15.99 5.82 -3.51
N LEU A 178 15.38 4.85 -4.22
CA LEU A 178 15.68 3.42 -4.06
C LEU A 178 17.15 3.11 -4.38
N LYS A 179 17.69 3.71 -5.44
CA LYS A 179 19.11 3.60 -5.79
C LYS A 179 20.01 4.21 -4.72
N ALA A 180 19.67 5.39 -4.21
CA ALA A 180 20.42 6.05 -3.15
C ALA A 180 20.40 5.23 -1.86
N LEU A 181 19.25 4.66 -1.49
CA LEU A 181 19.10 3.74 -0.37
C LEU A 181 20.01 2.52 -0.50
N ALA A 182 19.98 1.85 -1.66
CA ALA A 182 20.82 0.67 -1.92
C ALA A 182 22.33 1.00 -1.87
N LYS A 183 22.72 2.24 -2.20
CA LYS A 183 24.09 2.75 -2.10
C LYS A 183 24.43 3.38 -0.74
N LYS A 184 23.46 3.46 0.18
CA LYS A 184 23.56 4.19 1.45
C LYS A 184 23.97 5.66 1.27
N ASP A 185 23.57 6.28 0.17
CA ASP A 185 23.81 7.69 -0.14
C ASP A 185 22.74 8.57 0.53
N ILE A 186 23.08 9.06 1.73
CA ILE A 186 22.17 9.86 2.57
C ILE A 186 21.76 11.17 1.90
N ASP A 187 22.70 11.83 1.23
CA ASP A 187 22.45 13.13 0.59
C ASP A 187 21.48 12.96 -0.59
N LYS A 188 21.66 11.93 -1.41
CA LYS A 188 20.74 11.63 -2.51
C LYS A 188 19.37 11.16 -2.04
N MET A 189 19.30 10.36 -0.97
CA MET A 189 18.01 10.02 -0.35
C MET A 189 17.25 11.27 0.08
N LYS A 190 17.92 12.21 0.76
CA LYS A 190 17.32 13.48 1.19
C LYS A 190 16.91 14.35 0.00
N GLU A 191 17.72 14.43 -1.04
CA GLU A 191 17.39 15.17 -2.28
C GLU A 191 16.10 14.65 -2.92
N SER A 192 15.95 13.33 -3.06
CA SER A 192 14.74 12.71 -3.60
C SER A 192 13.52 12.95 -2.71
N ILE A 193 13.64 12.76 -1.38
CA ILE A 193 12.54 13.01 -0.44
C ILE A 193 12.12 14.48 -0.45
N ASN A 194 13.07 15.42 -0.37
CA ASN A 194 12.76 16.85 -0.42
C ASN A 194 12.07 17.25 -1.73
N SER A 195 12.43 16.62 -2.84
CA SER A 195 11.75 16.79 -4.12
C SER A 195 10.31 16.26 -4.08
N MET A 196 10.06 15.10 -3.46
CA MET A 196 8.71 14.57 -3.27
C MET A 196 7.85 15.44 -2.32
N LEU A 197 8.48 16.12 -1.37
CA LEU A 197 7.83 17.03 -0.41
C LEU A 197 7.60 18.45 -0.96
N ASP A 198 8.21 18.82 -2.10
CA ASP A 198 7.86 20.06 -2.79
C ASP A 198 6.37 20.06 -3.12
N ILE A 199 5.65 21.10 -2.68
CA ILE A 199 4.19 21.14 -2.74
C ILE A 199 3.67 20.97 -4.18
N LYS A 200 4.38 21.47 -5.20
CA LYS A 200 3.93 21.34 -6.59
C LYS A 200 4.10 19.92 -7.11
N ILE A 201 5.16 19.23 -6.68
CA ILE A 201 5.43 17.83 -7.02
C ILE A 201 4.50 16.91 -6.23
N ALA A 202 4.42 17.08 -4.91
CA ALA A 202 3.60 16.28 -4.00
C ALA A 202 2.14 16.18 -4.49
N ARG A 203 1.54 17.33 -4.85
CA ARG A 203 0.16 17.41 -5.39
C ARG A 203 -0.05 16.58 -6.65
N LYS A 204 0.97 16.48 -7.50
CA LYS A 204 0.88 15.73 -8.77
C LYS A 204 1.12 14.25 -8.56
N MET A 205 2.02 13.89 -7.64
CA MET A 205 2.28 12.50 -7.31
C MET A 205 1.07 11.82 -6.67
N LEU A 206 0.28 12.55 -5.89
CA LEU A 206 -0.87 12.03 -5.15
C LEU A 206 -2.22 12.20 -5.87
N TYR A 207 -2.24 12.83 -7.05
CA TYR A 207 -3.49 13.11 -7.75
C TYR A 207 -4.25 11.82 -8.03
N ASP A 208 -5.46 11.70 -7.47
CA ASP A 208 -6.38 10.56 -7.65
C ASP A 208 -5.85 9.23 -7.07
N MET A 209 -5.02 9.27 -6.01
CA MET A 209 -4.36 8.08 -5.46
C MET A 209 -5.02 7.53 -4.18
N GLU A 210 -5.38 8.37 -3.21
CA GLU A 210 -6.01 7.89 -1.96
C GLU A 210 -6.82 9.01 -1.28
N ASN A 211 -8.14 8.97 -1.49
CA ASN A 211 -9.08 10.05 -1.18
C ASN A 211 -9.12 10.47 0.30
N TYR A 212 -8.66 9.62 1.21
CA TYR A 212 -8.71 9.90 2.65
C TYR A 212 -7.40 10.44 3.21
N PHE A 213 -6.30 10.44 2.47
CA PHE A 213 -4.98 10.84 2.98
C PHE A 213 -4.26 11.87 2.08
N ASP A 214 -4.52 11.84 0.77
CA ASP A 214 -3.78 12.60 -0.25
C ASP A 214 -3.84 14.13 -0.14
N PHE A 215 -4.78 14.67 0.64
CA PHE A 215 -4.94 16.10 0.86
C PHE A 215 -4.08 16.65 2.01
N TYR A 216 -3.47 15.78 2.81
CA TYR A 216 -2.64 16.20 3.94
C TYR A 216 -1.36 15.38 4.17
N LEU A 217 -1.22 14.18 3.61
CA LEU A 217 0.01 13.38 3.68
C LEU A 217 0.62 13.13 2.30
N GLN A 218 1.95 13.13 2.26
CA GLN A 218 2.75 12.63 1.16
C GLN A 218 3.08 11.15 1.43
N ILE A 219 2.14 10.29 1.01
CA ILE A 219 2.14 8.83 1.17
C ILE A 219 3.45 8.17 0.70
N PHE A 220 3.96 8.54 -0.48
CA PHE A 220 5.18 7.97 -1.04
C PHE A 220 6.41 8.34 -0.22
N ALA A 221 6.54 9.60 0.19
CA ALA A 221 7.65 10.01 1.05
C ALA A 221 7.65 9.22 2.37
N LEU A 222 6.47 9.04 2.99
CA LEU A 222 6.32 8.23 4.20
C LEU A 222 6.71 6.76 3.99
N ILE A 223 6.26 6.14 2.89
CA ILE A 223 6.66 4.75 2.54
C ILE A 223 8.19 4.65 2.46
N TYR A 224 8.84 5.55 1.73
CA TYR A 224 10.29 5.51 1.53
C TYR A 224 11.09 5.80 2.79
N LEU A 225 10.64 6.76 3.60
CA LEU A 225 11.25 7.08 4.90
C LEU A 225 11.17 5.87 5.84
N LYS A 226 10.05 5.15 5.85
CA LYS A 226 9.89 3.91 6.63
C LYS A 226 10.77 2.78 6.15
N ILE A 227 10.94 2.62 4.83
CA ILE A 227 11.85 1.61 4.28
C ILE A 227 13.30 1.94 4.65
N ALA A 228 13.72 3.21 4.56
CA ALA A 228 15.05 3.61 5.04
C ALA A 228 15.24 3.31 6.53
N LEU A 229 14.25 3.66 7.37
CA LEU A 229 14.30 3.39 8.80
C LEU A 229 14.31 1.89 9.12
N HIS A 230 13.59 1.07 8.35
CA HIS A 230 13.63 -0.40 8.45
C HIS A 230 15.05 -0.94 8.25
N HIS A 231 15.85 -0.29 7.40
CA HIS A 231 17.27 -0.59 7.18
C HIS A 231 18.22 0.20 8.09
N GLY A 232 17.72 0.79 9.18
CA GLY A 232 18.52 1.49 10.18
C GLY A 232 18.98 2.90 9.77
N ILE A 233 18.38 3.49 8.74
CA ILE A 233 18.74 4.81 8.24
C ILE A 233 17.63 5.81 8.58
N ASP A 234 17.86 6.62 9.61
CA ASP A 234 17.01 7.78 9.92
C ASP A 234 17.50 9.01 9.15
N LEU A 235 16.63 9.57 8.31
CA LEU A 235 16.94 10.77 7.52
C LEU A 235 16.66 12.08 8.30
N GLY A 236 16.04 12.02 9.47
CA GLY A 236 15.72 13.18 10.30
C GLY A 236 14.70 14.12 9.65
N ILE A 237 13.79 13.58 8.83
CA ILE A 237 12.73 14.34 8.17
C ILE A 237 11.54 14.50 9.12
N ASP A 238 11.08 15.73 9.28
CA ASP A 238 9.87 16.08 10.01
C ASP A 238 9.19 17.23 9.24
N SER A 239 8.03 16.96 8.64
CA SER A 239 7.31 17.96 7.84
C SER A 239 5.80 17.81 8.01
N ASP A 240 5.06 18.89 7.76
CA ASP A 240 3.59 18.91 7.87
C ASP A 240 2.87 17.78 7.11
N ILE A 241 3.48 17.30 6.01
CA ILE A 241 2.90 16.30 5.11
C ILE A 241 3.63 14.95 5.19
N ALA A 242 4.70 14.85 5.97
CA ALA A 242 5.40 13.60 6.30
C ALA A 242 5.98 13.77 7.72
N PRO A 243 5.12 13.68 8.74
CA PRO A 243 5.52 13.99 10.11
C PRO A 243 6.24 12.80 10.75
N LYS A 244 7.19 13.07 11.66
CA LYS A 244 8.08 12.04 12.21
C LYS A 244 7.37 10.92 12.97
N GLU A 245 6.25 11.21 13.64
CA GLU A 245 5.45 10.21 14.37
C GLU A 245 4.86 9.16 13.45
N LEU A 246 4.68 9.51 12.16
CA LEU A 246 4.24 8.59 11.12
C LEU A 246 5.41 7.89 10.42
N ILE A 247 6.67 8.30 10.64
CA ILE A 247 7.86 7.61 10.12
C ILE A 247 8.30 6.50 11.08
N ASP A 248 8.09 6.69 12.38
CA ASP A 248 8.36 5.69 13.42
C ASP A 248 7.86 4.27 13.03
N ASN A 249 8.75 3.29 13.11
CA ASN A 249 8.48 1.88 12.78
C ASN A 249 8.13 1.03 14.01
N THR A 250 7.92 1.64 15.17
CA THR A 250 7.52 0.90 16.38
C THR A 250 6.17 0.21 16.13
N PRO A 251 6.08 -1.12 16.27
CA PRO A 251 4.81 -1.85 16.15
C PRO A 251 3.74 -1.31 17.10
N ALA A 252 2.48 -1.43 16.71
CA ALA A 252 1.35 -1.24 17.61
C ALA A 252 1.39 -2.28 18.76
N ASP A 253 0.72 -1.95 19.87
CA ASP A 253 0.61 -2.84 21.04
C ASP A 253 -0.10 -4.17 20.71
N SER A 254 -0.95 -4.16 19.67
CA SER A 254 -1.82 -5.25 19.26
C SER A 254 -2.36 -4.97 17.85
N TYR A 255 -2.80 -6.03 17.17
CA TYR A 255 -3.34 -5.96 15.82
C TYR A 255 -4.71 -6.62 15.80
N PRO A 256 -5.80 -5.83 15.82
CA PRO A 256 -7.14 -6.36 15.96
C PRO A 256 -7.62 -7.06 14.69
N GLU A 257 -8.42 -8.11 14.86
CA GLU A 257 -9.14 -8.78 13.77
C GLU A 257 -10.64 -8.70 14.06
N PRO A 258 -11.29 -7.58 13.70
CA PRO A 258 -12.66 -7.29 14.14
C PRO A 258 -13.71 -8.22 13.52
N TYR A 259 -13.39 -8.87 12.39
CA TYR A 259 -14.30 -9.79 11.70
C TYR A 259 -13.81 -11.23 11.83
N ASP A 260 -14.69 -12.14 12.25
CA ASP A 260 -14.30 -13.54 12.52
C ASP A 260 -13.67 -14.25 11.32
N PHE A 261 -14.12 -13.96 10.09
CA PHE A 261 -13.54 -14.56 8.89
C PHE A 261 -12.06 -14.20 8.69
N MET A 262 -11.56 -13.10 9.26
CA MET A 262 -10.16 -12.72 9.13
C MET A 262 -9.22 -13.74 9.81
N LYS A 263 -9.71 -14.45 10.83
CA LYS A 263 -8.93 -15.42 11.61
C LYS A 263 -8.60 -16.68 10.80
N ASP A 264 -9.39 -16.97 9.77
CA ASP A 264 -9.16 -18.08 8.83
C ASP A 264 -7.93 -17.84 7.92
N PHE A 265 -7.35 -16.64 7.93
CA PHE A 265 -6.18 -16.28 7.12
C PHE A 265 -5.03 -15.76 7.99
N ASP A 266 -4.15 -16.67 8.44
CA ASP A 266 -2.98 -16.33 9.24
C ASP A 266 -1.75 -16.06 8.36
N PHE A 267 -1.30 -14.80 8.29
CA PHE A 267 -0.12 -14.40 7.54
C PHE A 267 1.17 -15.14 7.93
N LYS A 268 1.28 -15.67 9.15
CA LYS A 268 2.46 -16.42 9.59
C LYS A 268 2.53 -17.81 8.94
N THR A 269 1.39 -18.49 8.87
CA THR A 269 1.35 -19.92 8.54
C THR A 269 0.75 -20.22 7.17
N ILE A 270 -0.03 -19.30 6.59
CA ILE A 270 -0.70 -19.50 5.31
C ILE A 270 0.31 -19.97 4.24
N THR A 271 -0.09 -20.97 3.48
CA THR A 271 0.62 -21.49 2.30
C THR A 271 0.12 -20.83 1.02
N ALA A 272 0.86 -21.00 -0.09
CA ALA A 272 0.44 -20.45 -1.38
C ALA A 272 -0.87 -21.09 -1.87
N GLU A 273 -1.06 -22.37 -1.54
CA GLU A 273 -2.21 -23.20 -1.86
C GLU A 273 -3.43 -22.82 -1.03
N GLU A 274 -3.28 -22.62 0.28
CA GLU A 274 -4.37 -22.15 1.14
C GLU A 274 -4.81 -20.73 0.77
N TRP A 275 -3.88 -19.84 0.43
CA TRP A 275 -4.24 -18.52 -0.08
C TRP A 275 -4.99 -18.61 -1.41
N LYS A 276 -4.55 -19.46 -2.34
CA LYS A 276 -5.31 -19.69 -3.56
C LYS A 276 -6.72 -20.21 -3.23
N ALA A 277 -6.83 -21.20 -2.34
CA ALA A 277 -8.12 -21.74 -1.89
C ALA A 277 -9.04 -20.69 -1.26
N TRP A 278 -8.49 -19.71 -0.53
CA TRP A 278 -9.22 -18.55 -0.03
C TRP A 278 -9.91 -17.78 -1.15
N ILE A 279 -9.17 -17.45 -2.21
CA ILE A 279 -9.72 -16.71 -3.36
C ILE A 279 -10.87 -17.52 -3.98
N TYR A 280 -10.68 -18.81 -4.25
CA TYR A 280 -11.75 -19.66 -4.79
C TYR A 280 -12.97 -19.75 -3.87
N ARG A 281 -12.77 -19.80 -2.54
CA ARG A 281 -13.86 -19.90 -1.56
C ARG A 281 -14.80 -18.70 -1.57
N TYR A 282 -14.28 -17.51 -1.88
CA TYR A 282 -14.98 -16.23 -1.81
C TYR A 282 -15.22 -15.56 -3.18
N HIS A 283 -14.66 -16.10 -4.27
CA HIS A 283 -14.90 -15.58 -5.61
C HIS A 283 -16.35 -15.83 -6.03
N LYS A 284 -17.00 -14.80 -6.59
CA LYS A 284 -18.41 -14.87 -7.03
C LYS A 284 -18.68 -15.90 -8.14
N ASN A 285 -17.63 -16.26 -8.90
CA ASN A 285 -17.71 -17.23 -9.98
C ASN A 285 -16.41 -18.07 -10.06
N PRO A 286 -16.25 -19.11 -9.23
CA PRO A 286 -15.03 -19.91 -9.17
C PRO A 286 -14.70 -20.62 -10.50
N GLU A 287 -15.72 -20.99 -11.29
CA GLU A 287 -15.53 -21.63 -12.60
C GLU A 287 -14.88 -20.67 -13.61
N LYS A 288 -15.27 -19.39 -13.59
CA LYS A 288 -14.60 -18.35 -14.39
C LYS A 288 -13.13 -18.23 -14.01
N LEU A 289 -12.83 -18.20 -12.71
CA LEU A 289 -11.46 -18.07 -12.20
C LEU A 289 -10.60 -19.27 -12.61
N LYS A 290 -11.17 -20.48 -12.60
CA LYS A 290 -10.52 -21.69 -13.09
C LYS A 290 -10.21 -21.62 -14.58
N LYS A 291 -11.16 -21.14 -15.40
CA LYS A 291 -10.94 -20.94 -16.83
C LYS A 291 -9.84 -19.90 -17.10
N GLU A 292 -9.83 -18.80 -16.36
CA GLU A 292 -8.77 -17.78 -16.46
C GLU A 292 -7.40 -18.36 -16.10
N GLU A 293 -7.32 -19.19 -15.06
CA GLU A 293 -6.07 -19.90 -14.74
C GLU A 293 -5.63 -20.84 -15.87
N GLU A 294 -6.54 -21.61 -16.47
CA GLU A 294 -6.26 -22.47 -17.63
C GLU A 294 -5.79 -21.66 -18.86
N GLU A 295 -6.24 -20.41 -19.00
CA GLU A 295 -5.78 -19.44 -20.01
C GLU A 295 -4.45 -18.76 -19.66
N GLY A 296 -3.86 -19.08 -18.50
CA GLY A 296 -2.56 -18.58 -18.05
C GLY A 296 -2.62 -17.27 -17.26
N TYR A 297 -3.79 -16.84 -16.78
CA TYR A 297 -3.89 -15.73 -15.85
C TYR A 297 -3.35 -16.14 -14.47
N PHE A 298 -2.60 -15.21 -13.87
CA PHE A 298 -2.05 -15.42 -12.54
C PHE A 298 -3.13 -15.14 -11.49
N ILE A 299 -3.63 -16.22 -10.89
CA ILE A 299 -4.53 -16.17 -9.73
C ILE A 299 -3.74 -16.16 -8.45
#